data_AF-C1EGJ0-F1
#
_entry.id   AF-C1EGJ0-F1
#
_cell.length_a   1.000
_cell.length_b   1.000
_cell.length_c   1.000
_cell.angle_alpha   90.00
_cell.angle_beta   90.00
_cell.angle_gamma   90.00
#
_symmetry.space_group_name_H-M   'P 1'
#
loop_
_entity.id
_entity.type
_entity.pdbx_description
1 polymer ?
#
loop_
_entity_poly.entity_id
_entity_poly.type
_entity_poly.pdbx_seq_one_letter_code
_entity_poly.pdbx_strand_id
1 'polypeptide(L)'
;MALRSSLARLARSDLLSKPAGAPVFSADLTEAKARSRQFFRDVCRQVPWAMREFFLEEVTTTAKFRSQLANEWRRHRTDDHRVIDVMLFKANQELVTVLAHHFQRHHLITKYVAPESNAINRRSKSGKPQSKFLSAFLDGKATE
;
A
#
# COMPACT_ATOMS: atom_id res chain seq x y z
N MET A 1 -18.48 -24.25 -14.55
CA MET A 1 -18.99 -23.01 -13.93
C MET A 1 -19.07 -23.21 -12.42
N ALA A 2 -17.93 -23.20 -11.73
CA ALA A 2 -17.85 -23.58 -10.31
C ALA A 2 -17.39 -22.39 -9.46
N LEU A 3 -18.34 -21.89 -8.67
CA LEU A 3 -18.21 -21.13 -7.43
C LEU A 3 -16.96 -20.26 -7.26
N ARG A 4 -17.16 -18.98 -7.57
CA ARG A 4 -16.46 -17.85 -6.96
C ARG A 4 -16.50 -18.02 -5.44
N SER A 5 -15.44 -18.58 -4.86
CA SER A 5 -15.27 -18.65 -3.43
C SER A 5 -15.13 -17.22 -2.92
N SER A 6 -16.18 -16.75 -2.26
CA SER A 6 -16.13 -15.53 -1.48
C SER A 6 -15.08 -15.74 -0.38
N LEU A 7 -13.90 -15.14 -0.53
CA LEU A 7 -12.91 -14.93 0.53
C LEU A 7 -13.45 -14.14 1.74
N ALA A 8 -14.76 -13.85 1.75
CA ALA A 8 -15.48 -13.24 2.84
C ALA A 8 -15.89 -14.23 3.95
N ARG A 9 -15.60 -15.53 3.84
CA ARG A 9 -15.90 -16.52 4.88
C ARG A 9 -14.63 -16.96 5.61
N LEU A 10 -14.47 -16.36 6.79
CA LEU A 10 -13.53 -16.66 7.86
C LEU A 10 -12.06 -16.35 7.58
N ALA A 11 -11.64 -15.20 8.11
CA ALA A 11 -10.41 -15.12 8.88
C ALA A 11 -10.44 -16.20 9.99
N ARG A 12 -10.20 -17.47 9.64
CA ARG A 12 -9.75 -18.45 10.63
C ARG A 12 -8.33 -18.03 10.95
N SER A 13 -8.06 -17.72 12.22
CA SER A 13 -6.70 -17.51 12.74
C SER A 13 -5.71 -18.51 12.16
N ASP A 14 -6.15 -19.76 11.99
CA ASP A 14 -5.39 -20.89 11.45
C ASP A 14 -4.91 -20.74 10.00
N LEU A 15 -5.57 -19.90 9.18
CA LEU A 15 -5.13 -19.62 7.81
C LEU A 15 -4.12 -18.47 7.77
N LEU A 16 -4.26 -17.51 8.68
CA LEU A 16 -3.35 -16.36 8.81
C LEU A 16 -2.09 -16.70 9.63
N SER A 17 -2.13 -17.76 10.45
CA SER A 17 -1.01 -18.22 11.27
C SER A 17 -0.07 -19.18 10.54
N LYS A 18 -0.42 -19.64 9.33
CA LYS A 18 0.47 -20.48 8.53
C LYS A 18 1.71 -19.68 8.12
N PRO A 19 2.92 -20.26 8.24
CA PRO A 19 4.13 -19.59 7.78
C PRO A 19 3.98 -19.27 6.28
N ALA A 20 4.32 -18.04 5.90
CA ALA A 20 4.33 -17.65 4.50
C ALA A 20 5.26 -18.59 3.73
N GLY A 21 4.71 -19.28 2.72
CA GLY A 21 5.50 -20.18 1.87
C GLY A 21 6.65 -19.42 1.19
N ALA A 22 7.69 -20.16 0.77
CA ALA A 22 8.81 -19.58 0.05
C ALA A 22 8.32 -18.77 -1.17
N PRO A 23 8.95 -17.61 -1.48
CA PRO A 23 8.54 -16.80 -2.61
C PRO A 23 8.66 -17.61 -3.91
N VAL A 24 7.54 -17.68 -4.65
CA VAL A 24 7.54 -18.23 -6.01
C VAL A 24 8.06 -17.13 -6.92
N PHE A 25 9.20 -17.37 -7.55
CA PHE A 25 9.80 -16.48 -8.54
C PHE A 25 9.24 -16.77 -9.93
N SER A 26 8.88 -15.72 -10.64
CA SER A 26 8.44 -15.77 -12.02
C SER A 26 9.61 -16.01 -12.96
N ALA A 27 9.34 -16.75 -14.03
CA ALA A 27 10.34 -17.08 -15.04
C ALA A 27 10.75 -15.84 -15.87
N ASP A 28 9.79 -14.94 -16.13
CA ASP A 28 10.02 -13.74 -16.92
C ASP A 28 9.25 -12.51 -16.40
N LEU A 29 9.49 -11.36 -17.04
CA LEU A 29 8.87 -10.09 -16.69
C LEU A 29 7.37 -10.06 -17.00
N THR A 30 6.91 -10.81 -18.00
CA THR A 30 5.51 -10.84 -18.41
C THR A 30 4.66 -11.51 -17.35
N GLU A 31 5.14 -12.64 -16.82
CA GLU A 31 4.54 -13.39 -15.74
C GLU A 31 4.52 -12.58 -14.45
N ALA A 32 5.64 -11.96 -14.07
CA ALA A 32 5.73 -11.10 -12.89
C ALA A 32 4.73 -9.93 -12.95
N LYS A 33 4.62 -9.26 -14.11
CA LYS A 33 3.64 -8.19 -14.35
C LYS A 33 2.20 -8.70 -14.34
N ALA A 34 1.93 -9.92 -14.81
CA ALA A 34 0.60 -10.53 -14.74
C ALA A 34 0.19 -10.82 -13.28
N ARG A 35 1.09 -11.44 -12.50
CA ARG A 35 0.90 -11.70 -11.07
C ARG A 35 0.70 -10.41 -10.28
N SER A 36 1.50 -9.40 -10.56
CA SER A 36 1.37 -8.07 -9.94
C SER A 36 0.00 -7.44 -10.18
N ARG A 37 -0.50 -7.46 -11.43
CA ARG A 37 -1.84 -6.97 -11.75
C ARG A 37 -2.95 -7.77 -11.07
N GLN A 38 -2.80 -9.08 -10.99
CA GLN A 38 -3.78 -9.94 -10.33
C GLN A 38 -3.83 -9.66 -8.83
N PHE A 39 -2.66 -9.59 -8.18
CA PHE A 39 -2.57 -9.27 -6.76
C PHE A 39 -3.13 -7.88 -6.45
N PHE A 40 -2.84 -6.86 -7.27
CA PHE A 40 -3.43 -5.53 -7.08
C PHE A 40 -4.97 -5.55 -7.14
N ARG A 41 -5.56 -6.35 -8.03
CA ARG A 41 -7.01 -6.54 -8.09
C ARG A 41 -7.54 -7.19 -6.81
N ASP A 42 -6.82 -8.16 -6.27
CA ASP A 42 -7.19 -8.85 -5.04
C ASP A 42 -7.15 -7.88 -3.84
N VAL A 43 -6.10 -7.06 -3.72
CA VAL A 43 -6.03 -5.95 -2.75
C VAL A 43 -7.21 -5.00 -2.90
N CYS A 44 -7.53 -4.57 -4.12
CA CYS A 44 -8.66 -3.66 -4.38
C CYS A 44 -10.02 -4.23 -3.99
N ARG A 45 -10.18 -5.57 -3.98
CA ARG A 45 -11.39 -6.25 -3.48
C ARG A 45 -11.46 -6.25 -1.96
N GLN A 46 -10.33 -6.20 -1.25
CA GLN A 46 -10.28 -6.10 0.21
C GLN A 46 -10.54 -4.68 0.71
N VAL A 47 -10.34 -3.65 -0.13
CA VAL A 47 -10.52 -2.25 0.28
C VAL A 47 -11.87 -1.96 0.95
N PRO A 48 -13.04 -2.37 0.43
CA PRO A 48 -14.31 -2.13 1.12
C PRO A 48 -14.41 -2.76 2.51
N TRP A 49 -13.78 -3.92 2.72
CA TRP A 49 -13.72 -4.54 4.04
C TRP A 49 -12.85 -3.70 4.97
N ALA A 50 -11.63 -3.34 4.54
CA ALA A 50 -10.72 -2.52 5.35
C ALA A 50 -11.29 -1.13 5.69
N MET A 51 -12.03 -0.51 4.76
CA MET A 51 -12.69 0.78 4.99
C MET A 51 -13.66 0.72 6.19
N ARG A 52 -14.48 -0.34 6.26
CA ARG A 52 -15.46 -0.52 7.35
C ARG A 52 -14.78 -0.97 8.63
N GLU A 53 -13.91 -1.96 8.55
CA GLU A 53 -13.28 -2.59 9.71
C GLU A 53 -12.38 -1.62 10.49
N PHE A 54 -11.65 -0.76 9.78
CA PHE A 54 -10.77 0.24 10.38
C PHE A 54 -11.40 1.64 10.46
N PHE A 55 -12.71 1.77 10.23
CA PHE A 55 -13.43 3.05 10.28
C PHE A 55 -12.75 4.16 9.46
N LEU A 56 -12.24 3.84 8.26
CA LEU A 56 -11.52 4.79 7.41
C LEU A 56 -12.45 5.73 6.63
N GLU A 57 -13.76 5.44 6.61
CA GLU A 57 -14.77 6.26 5.93
C GLU A 57 -14.85 7.70 6.50
N GLU A 58 -14.41 7.89 7.74
CA GLU A 58 -14.34 9.22 8.39
C GLU A 58 -13.22 10.12 7.85
N VAL A 59 -12.18 9.52 7.24
CA VAL A 59 -10.95 10.24 6.83
C VAL A 59 -10.69 10.18 5.33
N THR A 60 -11.33 9.24 4.62
CA THR A 60 -11.16 9.08 3.18
C THR A 60 -12.36 8.39 2.55
N THR A 61 -12.39 8.36 1.22
CA THR A 61 -13.38 7.60 0.45
C THR A 61 -12.74 6.35 -0.12
N THR A 62 -13.54 5.31 -0.36
CA THR A 62 -13.11 4.07 -1.02
C THR A 62 -12.40 4.34 -2.36
N ALA A 63 -12.89 5.33 -3.12
CA ALA A 63 -12.29 5.72 -4.40
C ALA A 63 -10.92 6.38 -4.22
N LYS A 64 -10.79 7.30 -3.25
CA LYS A 64 -9.52 7.96 -2.93
C LYS A 64 -8.50 6.94 -2.40
N PHE A 65 -8.91 6.04 -1.53
CA PHE A 65 -8.02 5.00 -0.99
C PHE A 65 -7.50 4.04 -2.08
N ARG A 66 -8.37 3.57 -2.98
CA ARG A 66 -7.94 2.78 -4.16
C ARG A 66 -6.96 3.56 -5.05
N SER A 67 -7.18 4.85 -5.21
CA SER A 67 -6.30 5.71 -6.02
C SER A 67 -4.92 5.88 -5.37
N GLN A 68 -4.87 6.04 -4.04
CA GLN A 68 -3.61 6.08 -3.28
C GLN A 68 -2.85 4.76 -3.41
N LEU A 69 -3.51 3.62 -3.23
CA LEU A 69 -2.88 2.30 -3.43
C LEU A 69 -2.36 2.13 -4.87
N ALA A 70 -3.09 2.62 -5.87
CA ALA A 70 -2.63 2.59 -7.26
C ALA A 70 -1.40 3.49 -7.49
N ASN A 71 -1.29 4.62 -6.79
CA ASN A 71 -0.12 5.49 -6.85
C ASN A 71 1.11 4.80 -6.25
N GLU A 72 0.97 4.16 -5.08
CA GLU A 72 2.05 3.36 -4.49
C GLU A 72 2.47 2.22 -5.42
N TRP A 73 1.52 1.53 -6.05
CA TRP A 73 1.82 0.48 -7.04
C TRP A 73 2.64 1.00 -8.23
N ARG A 74 2.32 2.19 -8.74
CA ARG A 74 3.04 2.82 -9.84
C ARG A 74 4.41 3.35 -9.43
N ARG A 75 4.56 3.84 -8.20
CA ARG A 75 5.81 4.37 -7.66
C ARG A 75 6.91 3.31 -7.60
N HIS A 76 6.54 2.06 -7.37
CA HIS A 76 7.46 0.92 -7.28
C HIS A 76 7.65 0.16 -8.59
N ARG A 77 7.45 0.83 -9.74
CA ARG A 77 7.69 0.20 -11.05
C ARG A 77 9.18 -0.11 -11.25
N THR A 78 9.46 -1.33 -11.70
CA THR A 78 10.78 -1.80 -12.11
C THR A 78 10.65 -2.74 -13.31
N ASP A 79 11.74 -2.94 -14.04
CA ASP A 79 11.82 -3.89 -15.14
C ASP A 79 12.54 -5.19 -14.75
N ASP A 80 13.01 -5.32 -13.51
CA ASP A 80 13.53 -6.58 -12.96
C ASP A 80 12.39 -7.43 -12.37
N HIS A 81 12.11 -8.57 -13.00
CA HIS A 81 11.05 -9.50 -12.61
C HIS A 81 11.26 -10.08 -11.19
N ARG A 82 12.51 -10.31 -10.77
CA ARG A 82 12.83 -10.86 -9.44
C ARG A 82 12.53 -9.86 -8.34
N VAL A 83 12.80 -8.59 -8.60
CA VAL A 83 12.45 -7.49 -7.68
C VAL A 83 10.93 -7.37 -7.55
N ILE A 84 10.19 -7.52 -8.65
CA ILE A 84 8.71 -7.55 -8.59
C ILE A 84 8.24 -8.69 -7.69
N ASP A 85 8.79 -9.90 -7.82
CA ASP A 85 8.37 -11.04 -6.98
C ASP A 85 8.66 -10.81 -5.49
N VAL A 86 9.82 -10.25 -5.15
CA VAL A 86 10.15 -9.89 -3.76
C VAL A 86 9.20 -8.80 -3.24
N MET A 87 8.85 -7.81 -4.07
CA MET A 87 7.88 -6.79 -3.72
C MET A 87 6.48 -7.39 -3.49
N LEU A 88 6.06 -8.34 -4.35
CA LEU A 88 4.79 -9.05 -4.17
C LEU A 88 4.77 -9.91 -2.92
N PHE A 89 5.90 -10.54 -2.57
CA PHE A 89 6.03 -11.27 -1.32
C PHE A 89 5.88 -10.35 -0.09
N LYS A 90 6.55 -9.19 -0.12
CA LYS A 90 6.45 -8.18 0.96
C LYS A 90 5.04 -7.60 1.07
N ALA A 91 4.41 -7.24 -0.05
CA ALA A 91 3.02 -6.78 -0.09
C ALA A 91 2.04 -7.87 0.37
N ASN A 92 2.36 -9.11 0.00
CA ASN A 92 1.93 -10.39 0.59
C ASN A 92 1.72 -10.31 2.10
N GLN A 93 2.87 -10.24 2.76
CA GLN A 93 2.98 -10.25 4.20
C GLN A 93 2.25 -9.06 4.83
N GLU A 94 2.36 -7.89 4.22
CA GLU A 94 1.68 -6.71 4.72
C GLU A 94 0.16 -6.82 4.66
N LEU A 95 -0.40 -7.32 3.55
CA LEU A 95 -1.84 -7.58 3.45
C LEU A 95 -2.30 -8.55 4.54
N VAL A 96 -1.53 -9.62 4.79
CA VAL A 96 -1.81 -10.57 5.89
C VAL A 96 -1.81 -9.86 7.24
N THR A 97 -0.86 -8.97 7.52
CA THR A 97 -0.83 -8.21 8.79
C THR A 97 -2.04 -7.28 8.96
N VAL A 98 -2.57 -6.71 7.87
CA VAL A 98 -3.80 -5.92 7.89
C VAL A 98 -5.01 -6.81 8.14
N LEU A 99 -5.13 -7.93 7.41
CA LEU A 99 -6.23 -8.89 7.58
C LEU A 99 -6.25 -9.54 8.97
N ALA A 100 -5.07 -9.72 9.59
CA ALA A 100 -4.91 -10.26 10.93
C ALA A 100 -5.04 -9.21 12.05
N HIS A 101 -5.37 -7.94 11.73
CA HIS A 101 -5.45 -6.85 12.70
C HIS A 101 -4.15 -6.57 13.50
N HIS A 102 -3.00 -7.03 13.02
CA HIS A 102 -1.71 -6.65 13.59
C HIS A 102 -1.40 -5.17 13.29
N PHE A 103 -1.94 -4.65 12.18
CA PHE A 103 -2.04 -3.22 11.97
C PHE A 103 -3.31 -2.67 12.62
N GLN A 104 -3.14 -1.61 13.40
CA GLN A 104 -4.22 -0.76 13.91
C GLN A 104 -4.57 0.37 12.93
N ARG A 105 -5.74 1.00 13.11
CA ARG A 105 -6.28 2.09 12.27
C ARG A 105 -5.24 3.17 11.92
N HIS A 106 -4.48 3.65 12.90
CA HIS A 106 -3.52 4.73 12.66
C HIS A 106 -2.39 4.33 11.70
N HIS A 107 -1.96 3.06 11.67
CA HIS A 107 -0.97 2.59 10.70
C HIS A 107 -1.47 2.74 9.26
N LEU A 108 -2.74 2.40 9.00
CA LEU A 108 -3.35 2.54 7.68
C LEU A 108 -3.51 4.01 7.28
N ILE A 109 -3.90 4.87 8.24
CA ILE A 109 -4.08 6.30 7.98
C ILE A 109 -2.73 6.92 7.60
N THR A 110 -1.74 6.74 8.47
CA THR A 110 -0.38 7.22 8.32
C THR A 110 0.23 6.70 7.03
N LYS A 111 0.08 5.41 6.69
CA LYS A 111 0.80 4.84 5.55
C LYS A 111 0.13 5.06 4.20
N TYR A 112 -1.20 5.00 4.13
CA TYR A 112 -1.92 4.91 2.86
C TYR A 112 -3.02 5.94 2.62
N VAL A 113 -3.56 6.56 3.67
CA VAL A 113 -4.67 7.51 3.52
C VAL A 113 -4.16 8.94 3.40
N ALA A 114 -3.27 9.32 4.31
CA ALA A 114 -2.68 10.65 4.39
C ALA A 114 -1.17 10.53 4.67
N PRO A 115 -0.38 9.90 3.79
CA PRO A 115 1.07 9.82 3.98
C PRO A 115 1.72 11.20 4.11
N GLU A 116 1.15 12.22 3.46
CA GLU A 116 1.58 13.61 3.56
C GLU A 116 1.32 14.26 4.93
N SER A 117 0.38 13.75 5.75
CA SER A 117 0.17 14.31 7.09
C SER A 117 1.28 13.94 8.06
N ASN A 118 2.11 12.93 7.73
CA ASN A 118 3.32 12.60 8.51
C ASN A 118 4.51 13.48 8.15
N ALA A 119 4.45 14.20 7.02
CA ALA A 119 5.42 15.22 6.77
C ALA A 119 5.21 16.29 7.84
N ILE A 120 6.12 16.38 8.82
CA ILE A 120 6.17 17.49 9.76
C ILE A 120 6.30 18.74 8.89
N ASN A 121 5.16 19.37 8.63
CA ASN A 121 5.06 20.49 7.73
C ASN A 121 5.59 21.69 8.50
N ARG A 122 6.91 21.84 8.56
CA ARG A 122 7.59 23.09 8.97
C ARG A 122 7.40 24.18 7.90
N ARG A 123 6.27 24.20 7.18
CA ARG A 123 5.97 25.27 6.25
C ARG A 123 5.79 26.55 7.05
N SER A 124 6.73 27.47 6.90
CA SER A 124 6.60 28.84 7.36
C SER A 124 5.31 29.42 6.75
N LYS A 125 4.50 30.09 7.57
CA LYS A 125 3.20 30.69 7.20
C LYS A 125 3.33 31.90 6.24
N SER A 126 4.36 31.98 5.40
CA SER A 126 4.56 33.10 4.48
C SER A 126 4.03 32.76 3.09
N GLY A 127 2.91 33.38 2.70
CA GLY A 127 2.15 33.10 1.47
C GLY A 127 2.80 33.55 0.16
N LYS A 128 4.13 33.42 0.00
CA LYS A 128 4.81 33.67 -1.28
C LYS A 128 5.48 32.39 -1.78
N PRO A 129 5.38 32.07 -3.08
CA PRO A 129 6.10 30.93 -3.65
C PRO A 129 7.61 31.19 -3.54
N GLN A 130 8.28 30.54 -2.59
CA GLN A 130 9.74 30.55 -2.48
C GLN A 130 10.33 29.54 -3.48
N SER A 131 11.54 29.82 -3.97
CA SER A 131 12.26 28.89 -4.84
C SER A 131 12.59 27.60 -4.08
N LYS A 132 12.63 26.47 -4.79
CA LYS A 132 12.95 25.15 -4.21
C LYS A 132 14.28 25.16 -3.45
N PHE A 133 15.26 25.88 -3.99
CA PHE A 133 16.54 26.15 -3.35
C PHE A 133 16.37 26.91 -2.03
N LEU A 134 15.67 28.06 -2.03
CA LEU A 134 15.50 28.90 -0.83
C LEU A 134 14.76 28.15 0.28
N SER A 135 13.72 27.38 -0.06
CA SER A 135 13.03 26.55 0.93
C SER A 135 13.93 25.46 1.51
N ALA A 136 14.76 24.80 0.69
CA ALA A 136 15.68 23.75 1.16
C ALA A 136 16.80 24.34 2.02
N PHE A 137 17.33 25.50 1.62
CA PHE A 137 18.33 26.25 2.36
C PHE A 137 17.82 26.70 3.73
N LEU A 138 16.63 27.30 3.80
CA LEU A 138 16.02 27.75 5.06
C LEU A 138 15.64 26.58 5.98
N ASP A 139 15.26 25.43 5.41
CA ASP A 139 14.99 24.20 6.17
C ASP A 139 16.26 23.49 6.66
N GLY A 140 17.45 23.96 6.26
CA GLY A 140 18.74 23.35 6.62
C GLY A 140 18.97 21.98 5.96
N LYS A 141 18.30 21.69 4.84
CA LYS A 141 18.51 20.46 4.07
C LYS A 141 19.60 20.69 3.04
N ALA A 142 20.57 19.76 2.96
CA ALA A 142 21.59 19.80 1.92
C ALA A 142 20.90 19.74 0.54
N THR A 143 21.19 20.74 -0.29
CA THR A 143 20.82 20.73 -1.70
C THR A 143 21.84 19.89 -2.45
N GLU A 144 21.45 18.72 -2.94
CA GLU A 144 22.14 18.04 -4.05
C GLU A 144 21.83 18.74 -5.37
#